data_AF-A0A6J8A8I8-F1
#
_entry.id   AF-A0A6J8A8I8-F1
#
_cell.length_a   1.000
_cell.length_b   1.000
_cell.length_c   1.000
_cell.angle_alpha   90.00
_cell.angle_beta   90.00
_cell.angle_gamma   90.00
#
_symmetry.space_group_name_H-M   'P 1'
#
loop_
_entity.id
_entity.type
_entity.pdbx_description
1 polymer ?
#
loop_
_entity_poly.entity_id
_entity_poly.type
_entity_poly.pdbx_seq_one_letter_code
_entity_poly.pdbx_strand_id
1 'polypeptide(L)'
;MQVHVGTNCSMGGKENVNLLRLPSDAFNYDPDLFNRAKESVEAKSLLPILKDEIKLKIQAKRLSQGLEELKVEFESKPQSPLTEEELEKQNHRKMHNRVSAKKCRWKKKEFYSRKQQELHDLEKRNQFLKNTIRKIETEKDYYMSKLASSPEIMNIFTELYGEPLDILCEIKTENVLNH
;
A
#
# COMPACT_ATOMS: atom_id res chain seq x y z
N MET A 1 -18.86 11.09 17.78
CA MET A 1 -18.71 11.51 16.37
C MET A 1 -19.83 10.86 15.57
N GLN A 2 -20.92 11.61 15.38
CA GLN A 2 -22.00 11.28 14.44
C GLN A 2 -21.59 11.79 13.07
N VAL A 3 -21.67 10.96 12.05
CA VAL A 3 -21.62 11.41 10.64
C VAL A 3 -23.01 11.27 10.06
N HIS A 4 -23.47 12.38 9.51
CA HIS A 4 -24.77 12.58 8.92
C HIS A 4 -25.00 11.72 7.68
N VAL A 5 -26.27 11.37 7.55
CA VAL A 5 -26.92 10.62 6.49
C VAL A 5 -27.07 11.53 5.27
N GLY A 6 -26.56 11.10 4.12
CA GLY A 6 -26.85 11.68 2.81
C GLY A 6 -27.82 10.77 2.06
N THR A 7 -29.03 11.26 1.86
CA THR A 7 -30.14 10.59 1.16
C THR A 7 -29.99 10.59 -0.37
N ASN A 8 -30.40 9.45 -0.94
CA ASN A 8 -31.14 9.25 -2.19
C ASN A 8 -30.53 9.70 -3.53
N CYS A 9 -30.13 8.70 -4.33
CA CYS A 9 -30.29 8.77 -5.78
C CYS A 9 -31.12 7.56 -6.23
N SER A 10 -32.31 7.87 -6.73
CA SER A 10 -33.35 6.94 -7.17
C SER A 10 -32.99 6.35 -8.53
N MET A 11 -32.60 5.07 -8.57
CA MET A 11 -32.55 4.33 -9.83
C MET A 11 -33.85 3.54 -10.00
N GLY A 12 -34.77 4.13 -10.75
CA GLY A 12 -35.90 3.41 -11.30
C GLY A 12 -35.42 2.35 -12.30
N GLY A 13 -35.90 1.14 -12.11
CA GLY A 13 -35.66 0.01 -13.01
C GLY A 13 -36.55 -1.15 -12.58
N LYS A 14 -37.84 -1.07 -12.94
CA LYS A 14 -38.80 -2.15 -12.72
C LYS A 14 -38.38 -3.36 -13.57
N GLU A 15 -38.16 -4.47 -12.89
CA GLU A 15 -38.54 -5.84 -13.25
C GLU A 15 -38.42 -6.27 -14.72
N ASN A 16 -37.42 -7.11 -14.99
CA ASN A 16 -37.63 -8.30 -15.82
C ASN A 16 -36.51 -9.32 -15.57
N VAL A 17 -36.46 -9.85 -14.34
CA VAL A 17 -35.86 -11.18 -14.17
C VAL A 17 -36.89 -12.16 -14.71
N ASN A 18 -36.74 -12.49 -16.00
CA ASN A 18 -37.26 -13.73 -16.55
C ASN A 18 -36.63 -14.86 -15.73
N LEU A 19 -37.31 -15.21 -14.64
CA LEU A 19 -37.08 -16.40 -13.88
C LEU A 19 -37.38 -17.53 -14.86
N LEU A 20 -36.35 -18.00 -15.55
CA LEU A 20 -36.37 -19.22 -16.34
C LEU A 20 -36.78 -20.34 -15.37
N ARG A 21 -38.08 -20.56 -15.28
CA ARG A 21 -38.67 -21.67 -14.55
C ARG A 21 -38.32 -22.90 -15.36
N LEU A 22 -37.16 -23.47 -15.05
CA LEU A 22 -36.72 -24.73 -15.62
C LEU A 22 -37.79 -25.80 -15.31
N PRO A 23 -38.09 -26.69 -16.26
CA PRO A 23 -39.03 -27.78 -16.06
C PRO A 23 -38.68 -28.56 -14.80
N SER A 24 -39.70 -28.97 -14.04
CA SER A 24 -39.57 -29.65 -12.74
C SER A 24 -38.73 -30.94 -12.79
N ASP A 25 -38.51 -31.49 -13.99
CA ASP A 25 -37.74 -32.72 -14.23
C ASP A 25 -36.25 -32.46 -14.52
N ALA A 26 -35.80 -31.20 -14.51
CA ALA A 26 -34.41 -30.81 -14.80
C ALA A 26 -33.43 -31.05 -13.64
N PHE A 27 -33.89 -31.60 -12.52
CA PHE A 27 -33.08 -31.82 -11.31
C PHE A 27 -32.60 -33.26 -11.19
N ASN A 28 -31.77 -33.68 -12.15
CA ASN A 28 -30.70 -34.62 -11.82
C ASN A 28 -29.38 -33.88 -12.00
N TYR A 29 -29.19 -32.84 -11.19
CA TYR A 29 -27.98 -32.04 -11.20
C TYR A 29 -26.83 -32.92 -10.72
N ASP A 30 -25.81 -33.08 -11.57
CA ASP A 30 -24.55 -33.67 -11.16
C ASP A 30 -23.97 -32.84 -9.99
N PRO A 31 -23.87 -33.42 -8.77
CA PRO A 31 -23.36 -32.70 -7.61
C PRO A 31 -21.97 -32.08 -7.85
N ASP A 32 -21.18 -32.74 -8.70
CA ASP A 32 -19.84 -32.32 -9.06
C ASP A 32 -19.83 -31.02 -9.89
N LEU A 33 -20.80 -30.84 -10.79
CA LEU A 33 -20.95 -29.62 -11.59
C LEU A 33 -21.32 -28.43 -10.71
N PHE A 34 -22.20 -28.63 -9.72
CA PHE A 34 -22.57 -27.60 -8.75
C PHE A 34 -21.36 -27.14 -7.93
N ASN A 35 -20.53 -28.09 -7.46
CA ASN A 35 -19.32 -27.79 -6.72
C ASN A 35 -18.32 -26.96 -7.55
N ARG A 36 -18.11 -27.31 -8.82
CA ARG A 36 -17.21 -26.57 -9.72
C ARG A 36 -17.72 -25.17 -10.04
N ALA A 37 -19.04 -25.00 -10.17
CA ALA A 37 -19.65 -23.69 -10.35
C ALA A 37 -19.43 -22.80 -9.11
N LYS A 38 -19.58 -23.37 -7.91
CA LYS A 38 -19.28 -22.69 -6.65
C LYS A 38 -17.81 -22.26 -6.58
N GLU A 39 -16.87 -23.16 -6.88
CA GLU A 39 -15.44 -22.87 -6.91
C GLU A 39 -15.10 -21.74 -7.90
N SER A 40 -15.77 -21.70 -9.05
CA SER A 40 -15.58 -20.66 -10.06
C SER A 40 -15.98 -19.28 -9.56
N VAL A 41 -17.10 -19.19 -8.85
CA VAL A 41 -17.58 -17.94 -8.23
C VAL A 41 -16.62 -17.48 -7.14
N GLU A 42 -16.19 -18.39 -6.26
CA GLU A 42 -15.25 -18.08 -5.18
C GLU A 42 -13.88 -17.62 -5.71
N ALA A 43 -13.34 -18.32 -6.71
CA ALA A 43 -12.06 -17.99 -7.33
C ALA A 43 -12.14 -16.79 -8.31
N LYS A 44 -13.35 -16.27 -8.58
CA LYS A 44 -13.63 -15.25 -9.62
C LYS A 44 -12.99 -15.61 -10.97
N SER A 45 -13.04 -16.88 -11.33
CA SER A 45 -12.36 -17.42 -12.50
C SER A 45 -13.20 -18.54 -13.12
N LEU A 46 -13.40 -18.50 -14.44
CA LEU A 46 -14.14 -19.53 -15.19
C LEU A 46 -13.36 -20.85 -15.34
N LEU A 47 -12.11 -20.87 -14.90
CA LEU A 47 -11.19 -21.98 -15.11
C LEU A 47 -11.70 -23.34 -14.56
N PRO A 48 -12.35 -23.44 -13.38
CA PRO A 48 -12.87 -24.72 -12.88
C PRO A 48 -13.90 -25.35 -13.80
N ILE A 49 -14.81 -24.55 -14.37
CA ILE A 49 -15.86 -25.00 -15.28
C ILE A 49 -15.25 -25.42 -16.63
N LEU A 50 -14.33 -24.61 -17.16
CA LEU A 50 -13.67 -24.92 -18.45
C LEU A 50 -12.84 -26.20 -18.40
N LYS A 51 -12.14 -26.46 -17.29
CA LYS A 51 -11.39 -27.71 -17.09
C LYS A 51 -12.30 -28.93 -17.20
N ASP A 52 -13.51 -28.81 -16.65
CA ASP A 52 -14.47 -29.89 -16.63
C ASP A 52 -15.10 -30.13 -18.00
N GLU A 53 -15.46 -29.06 -18.71
CA GLU A 53 -15.92 -29.14 -20.09
C GLU A 53 -14.87 -29.84 -20.98
N ILE A 54 -13.59 -29.47 -20.83
CA ILE A 54 -12.49 -30.10 -21.57
C ILE A 54 -12.37 -31.58 -21.21
N LYS A 55 -12.45 -31.93 -19.92
CA LYS A 55 -12.40 -33.33 -19.44
C LYS A 55 -13.52 -34.16 -20.07
N LEU A 56 -14.75 -33.67 -20.02
CA LEU A 56 -15.92 -34.36 -20.58
C LEU A 56 -15.81 -34.51 -22.10
N LYS A 57 -15.36 -33.47 -22.83
CA LYS A 57 -15.12 -33.56 -24.28
C LYS A 57 -14.08 -34.63 -24.63
N ILE A 58 -13.00 -34.71 -23.86
CA ILE A 58 -11.96 -35.73 -24.04
C ILE A 58 -12.54 -37.13 -23.79
N GLN A 59 -13.29 -37.31 -22.69
CA GLN A 59 -13.92 -38.59 -22.37
C GLN A 59 -14.94 -39.01 -23.44
N ALA A 60 -15.83 -38.12 -23.85
CA ALA A 60 -16.82 -38.41 -24.89
C ALA A 60 -16.16 -38.83 -26.20
N LYS A 61 -15.09 -38.13 -26.61
CA LYS A 61 -14.32 -38.49 -27.81
C LYS A 61 -13.69 -39.88 -27.68
N ARG A 62 -13.10 -40.22 -26.53
CA ARG A 62 -12.49 -41.54 -26.29
C ARG A 62 -13.53 -42.66 -26.35
N LEU A 63 -14.66 -42.48 -25.67
CA LEU A 63 -15.74 -43.48 -25.65
C LEU A 63 -16.33 -43.69 -27.05
N SER A 64 -16.48 -42.62 -27.84
CA SER A 64 -16.94 -42.73 -29.24
C SER A 64 -15.97 -43.50 -30.15
N GLN A 65 -14.69 -43.59 -29.75
CA GLN A 65 -13.65 -44.36 -30.43
C GLN A 65 -13.51 -45.78 -29.87
N GLY A 66 -14.37 -46.19 -28.93
CA GLY A 66 -14.30 -47.49 -28.25
C GLY A 66 -13.16 -47.61 -27.25
N LEU A 67 -12.53 -46.50 -26.84
CA LEU A 67 -11.48 -46.47 -25.84
C LEU A 67 -12.09 -46.37 -24.43
N GLU A 68 -11.44 -46.98 -23.44
CA GLU A 68 -11.86 -46.90 -22.04
C GLU A 68 -11.74 -45.47 -21.47
N GLU A 69 -12.53 -45.21 -20.44
CA GLU A 69 -12.51 -44.00 -19.64
C GLU A 69 -11.10 -43.68 -19.14
N LEU A 70 -10.70 -42.41 -19.25
CA LEU A 70 -9.38 -41.96 -18.85
C LEU A 70 -9.24 -41.99 -17.32
N LYS A 71 -8.56 -43.00 -16.79
CA LYS A 71 -8.10 -43.06 -15.39
C LYS A 71 -6.69 -42.46 -15.31
N VAL A 72 -6.55 -41.34 -14.61
CA VAL A 72 -5.24 -40.72 -14.35
C VAL A 72 -4.73 -41.26 -13.03
N GLU A 73 -3.83 -42.24 -13.09
CA GLU A 73 -3.10 -42.72 -11.93
C GLU A 73 -1.87 -41.83 -11.70
N PHE A 74 -1.87 -41.08 -10.61
CA PHE A 74 -0.71 -40.29 -10.21
C PHE A 74 0.24 -41.18 -9.41
N GLU A 75 1.12 -41.87 -10.12
CA GLU A 75 2.22 -42.57 -9.46
C GLU A 75 3.16 -41.55 -8.81
N SER A 76 3.41 -41.71 -7.51
CA SER A 76 4.43 -40.92 -6.82
C SER A 76 5.78 -41.28 -7.41
N LYS A 77 6.46 -40.31 -8.03
CA LYS A 77 7.82 -40.53 -8.55
C LYS A 77 8.72 -41.08 -7.43
N PRO A 78 9.51 -42.14 -7.68
CA PRO A 78 10.44 -42.64 -6.69
C PRO A 78 11.46 -41.55 -6.37
N GLN A 79 11.62 -41.23 -5.08
CA GLN A 79 12.67 -40.31 -4.64
C GLN A 79 14.01 -41.05 -4.67
N SER A 80 14.83 -40.79 -5.67
CA SER A 80 16.21 -41.27 -5.70
C SER A 80 17.00 -40.60 -4.57
N PRO A 81 17.84 -41.34 -3.82
CA PRO A 81 18.73 -40.74 -2.85
C PRO A 81 19.72 -39.82 -3.57
N LEU A 82 20.04 -38.68 -2.94
CA LEU A 82 21.04 -37.74 -3.46
C LEU A 82 22.39 -38.42 -3.55
N THR A 83 23.10 -38.18 -4.66
CA THR A 83 24.49 -38.60 -4.80
C THR A 83 25.37 -37.74 -3.89
N GLU A 84 26.54 -38.24 -3.45
CA GLU A 84 27.47 -37.49 -2.60
C GLU A 84 27.83 -36.11 -3.22
N GLU A 85 28.07 -36.06 -4.53
CA GLU A 85 28.35 -34.81 -5.25
C GLU A 85 27.19 -33.79 -5.13
N GLU A 86 25.94 -34.27 -5.18
CA GLU A 86 24.76 -33.41 -5.07
C GLU A 86 24.60 -32.87 -3.65
N LEU A 87 24.95 -33.69 -2.65
CA LEU A 87 24.94 -33.32 -1.24
C LEU A 87 25.99 -32.25 -0.94
N GLU A 88 27.21 -32.40 -1.44
CA GLU A 88 28.27 -31.39 -1.33
C GLU A 88 27.84 -30.06 -1.97
N LYS A 89 27.29 -30.11 -3.18
CA LYS A 89 26.77 -28.92 -3.87
C LYS A 89 25.62 -28.28 -3.10
N GLN A 90 24.76 -29.06 -2.46
CA GLN A 90 23.70 -28.55 -1.59
C GLN A 90 24.29 -27.84 -0.36
N ASN A 91 25.28 -28.44 0.29
CA ASN A 91 25.96 -27.86 1.45
C ASN A 91 26.66 -26.56 1.11
N HIS A 92 27.37 -26.50 -0.02
CA HIS A 92 28.02 -25.28 -0.51
C HIS A 92 26.98 -24.17 -0.75
N ARG A 93 25.84 -24.48 -1.39
CA ARG A 93 24.74 -23.52 -1.58
C ARG A 93 24.17 -23.02 -0.26
N LYS A 94 23.93 -23.90 0.72
CA LYS A 94 23.45 -23.53 2.06
C LYS A 94 24.43 -22.60 2.77
N MET A 95 25.73 -22.90 2.69
CA MET A 95 26.78 -22.08 3.29
C MET A 95 26.85 -20.68 2.67
N HIS A 96 26.85 -20.58 1.34
CA HIS A 96 26.80 -19.29 0.65
C HIS A 96 25.53 -18.50 0.97
N ASN A 97 24.37 -19.15 0.96
CA ASN A 97 23.11 -18.51 1.32
C ASN A 97 23.15 -17.98 2.75
N ARG A 98 23.69 -18.75 3.70
CA ARG A 98 23.86 -18.34 5.10
C ARG A 98 24.74 -17.09 5.22
N VAL A 99 25.86 -17.03 4.51
CA VAL A 99 26.75 -15.85 4.50
C VAL A 99 26.03 -14.65 3.89
N SER A 100 25.40 -14.83 2.72
CA SER A 100 24.65 -13.79 2.03
C SER A 100 23.48 -13.25 2.84
N ALA A 101 22.73 -14.13 3.53
CA ALA A 101 21.63 -13.75 4.40
C ALA A 101 22.12 -12.94 5.60
N LYS A 102 23.23 -13.33 6.23
CA LYS A 102 23.87 -12.54 7.30
C LYS A 102 24.28 -11.16 6.81
N LYS A 103 24.95 -11.08 5.65
CA LYS A 103 25.37 -9.81 5.04
C LYS A 103 24.18 -8.91 4.70
N CYS A 104 23.11 -9.47 4.15
CA CYS A 104 21.88 -8.76 3.85
C CYS A 104 21.24 -8.17 5.12
N ARG A 105 21.06 -9.00 6.16
CA ARG A 105 20.52 -8.58 7.45
C ARG A 105 21.38 -7.49 8.11
N TRP A 106 22.70 -7.64 8.06
CA TRP A 106 23.64 -6.65 8.60
C TRP A 106 23.55 -5.33 7.85
N LYS A 107 23.59 -5.33 6.51
CA LYS A 107 23.41 -4.12 5.68
C LYS A 107 22.09 -3.42 5.95
N LYS A 108 21.01 -4.19 6.10
CA LYS A 108 19.68 -3.66 6.43
C LYS A 108 19.72 -2.96 7.80
N LYS A 109 20.31 -3.60 8.81
CA LYS A 109 20.46 -3.02 10.16
C LYS A 109 21.29 -1.73 10.13
N GLU A 110 22.43 -1.74 9.44
CA GLU A 110 23.31 -0.57 9.30
C GLU A 110 22.59 0.60 8.61
N PHE A 111 21.85 0.32 7.52
CA PHE A 111 21.06 1.32 6.82
C PHE A 111 20.05 2.00 7.76
N TYR A 112 19.27 1.22 8.51
CA TYR A 112 18.30 1.79 9.46
C TYR A 112 18.99 2.54 10.59
N SER A 113 20.09 2.01 11.12
CA SER A 113 20.87 2.69 12.16
C SER A 113 21.36 4.07 11.69
N ARG A 114 21.88 4.15 10.47
CA ARG A 114 22.34 5.41 9.88
C ARG A 114 21.17 6.38 9.65
N LYS A 115 20.03 5.90 9.17
CA LYS A 115 18.84 6.73 8.98
C LYS A 115 18.25 7.25 10.30
N GLN A 116 18.28 6.43 11.34
CA GLN A 116 17.85 6.85 12.68
C GLN A 116 18.78 7.91 13.26
N GLN A 117 20.10 7.77 13.06
CA GLN A 117 21.06 8.79 13.46
C GLN A 117 20.85 10.11 12.70
N GLU A 118 20.63 10.04 11.39
CA GLU A 118 20.34 11.21 10.55
C GLU A 118 19.06 11.93 11.00
N LEU A 119 17.98 11.19 11.29
CA LEU A 119 16.74 11.76 11.83
C LEU A 119 16.99 12.49 13.14
N HIS A 120 17.68 11.84 14.08
CA HIS A 120 17.97 12.42 15.38
C HIS A 120 18.86 13.68 15.28
N ASP A 121 19.84 13.69 14.38
CA ASP A 121 20.67 14.87 14.15
C ASP A 121 19.87 16.03 13.53
N LEU A 122 18.96 15.73 12.60
CA LEU A 122 18.04 16.71 12.02
C LEU A 122 17.07 17.27 13.06
N GLU A 123 16.52 16.43 13.94
CA GLU A 123 15.64 16.83 15.04
C GLU A 123 16.36 17.79 15.99
N LYS A 124 17.60 17.47 16.37
CA LYS A 124 18.45 18.34 17.20
C LYS A 124 18.68 19.70 16.54
N ARG A 125 19.05 19.72 15.25
CA ARG A 125 19.24 20.97 14.51
C ARG A 125 17.95 21.77 14.41
N ASN A 126 16.83 21.12 14.12
CA ASN A 126 15.52 21.76 14.05
C ASN A 126 15.14 22.41 15.40
N GLN A 127 15.34 21.69 16.50
CA GLN A 127 15.10 22.21 17.85
C GLN A 127 16.01 23.40 18.16
N PHE A 128 17.30 23.30 17.83
CA PHE A 128 18.24 24.41 17.99
C PHE A 128 17.81 25.65 17.20
N LEU A 129 17.47 25.49 15.92
CA LEU A 129 17.01 26.60 15.06
C LEU A 129 15.72 27.22 15.59
N LYS A 130 14.73 26.40 16.01
CA LYS A 130 13.49 26.90 16.62
C LYS A 130 13.75 27.72 17.88
N ASN A 131 14.68 27.28 18.73
CA ASN A 131 15.04 28.03 19.93
C ASN A 131 15.72 29.36 19.58
N THR A 132 16.59 29.37 18.57
CA THR A 132 17.24 30.58 18.07
C THR A 132 16.22 31.57 17.48
N ILE A 133 15.28 31.08 16.66
CA ILE A 133 14.18 31.89 16.12
C ILE A 133 13.39 32.54 17.25
N ARG A 134 12.92 31.74 18.21
CA ARG A 134 12.17 32.27 19.37
C ARG A 134 12.96 33.34 20.12
N LYS A 135 14.26 33.11 20.35
CA LYS A 135 15.12 34.09 21.02
C LYS A 135 15.15 35.41 20.25
N ILE A 136 15.38 35.35 18.94
CA ILE A 136 15.43 36.54 18.09
C ILE A 136 14.06 37.23 18.04
N GLU A 137 12.96 36.48 17.96
CA GLU A 137 11.61 37.03 18.01
C GLU A 137 11.35 37.75 19.33
N THR A 138 11.71 37.15 20.47
CA THR A 138 11.57 37.80 21.78
C THR A 138 12.42 39.07 21.91
N GLU A 139 13.64 39.07 21.38
CA GLU A 139 14.51 40.25 21.37
C GLU A 139 13.91 41.34 20.48
N LYS A 140 13.43 40.97 19.28
CA LYS A 140 12.72 41.88 18.37
C LYS A 140 11.52 42.51 19.08
N ASP A 141 10.64 41.71 19.66
CA ASP A 141 9.42 42.19 20.31
C ASP A 141 9.75 43.08 21.51
N TYR A 142 10.79 42.76 22.28
CA TYR A 142 11.28 43.61 23.36
C TYR A 142 11.72 44.99 22.86
N TYR A 143 12.53 45.06 21.80
CA TYR A 143 12.98 46.34 21.25
C TYR A 143 11.83 47.10 20.58
N MET A 144 10.93 46.42 19.88
CA MET A 144 9.74 47.03 19.28
C MET A 144 8.84 47.65 20.35
N SER A 145 8.59 46.94 21.47
CA SER A 145 7.84 47.47 22.60
C SER A 145 8.52 48.70 23.22
N LYS A 146 9.85 48.68 23.35
CA LYS A 146 10.61 49.82 23.89
C LYS A 146 10.61 51.03 22.94
N LEU A 147 10.57 50.82 21.63
CA LEU A 147 10.44 51.89 20.65
C LEU A 147 9.02 52.48 20.68
N ALA A 148 8.00 51.62 20.73
CA ALA A 148 6.60 52.04 20.78
C ALA A 148 6.26 52.85 22.05
N SER A 149 6.98 52.63 23.16
CA SER A 149 6.77 53.40 24.39
C SER A 149 7.43 54.80 24.40
N SER A 150 8.20 55.16 23.37
CA SER A 150 8.73 56.52 23.17
C SER A 150 7.99 57.22 22.04
N PRO A 151 6.98 58.06 22.35
CA PRO A 151 6.18 58.75 21.34
C PRO A 151 7.01 59.75 20.53
N GLU A 152 8.11 60.31 21.06
CA GLU A 152 8.99 61.19 20.28
C GLU A 152 9.68 60.44 19.13
N ILE A 153 10.12 59.20 19.38
CA ILE A 153 10.82 58.39 18.37
C ILE A 153 9.83 57.94 17.28
N MET A 154 8.62 57.55 17.65
CA MET A 154 7.58 57.15 16.69
C MET A 154 7.14 58.31 15.79
N ASN A 155 7.05 59.53 16.33
CA ASN A 155 6.74 60.73 15.55
C ASN A 155 7.84 61.06 14.54
N ILE A 156 9.12 61.03 14.96
CA ILE A 156 10.27 61.25 14.06
C ILE A 156 10.30 60.19 12.94
N PHE A 157 10.03 58.93 13.27
CA PHE A 157 10.01 57.85 12.28
C PHE A 157 8.89 58.06 11.24
N THR A 158 7.71 58.48 11.69
CA THR A 158 6.57 58.78 10.81
C THR A 158 6.87 59.98 9.90
N GLU A 159 7.55 61.01 10.42
CA GLU A 159 7.97 62.19 9.64
C GLU A 159 9.01 61.86 8.57
N LEU A 160 9.94 60.95 8.85
CA LEU A 160 11.03 60.59 7.92
C LEU A 160 10.62 59.56 6.86
N TYR A 161 9.72 58.63 7.20
CA TYR A 161 9.39 57.48 6.35
C TYR A 161 7.96 57.47 5.84
N GLY A 162 7.10 58.40 6.28
CA GLY A 162 5.75 58.60 5.75
C GLY A 162 4.74 57.49 6.09
N GLU A 163 5.15 56.42 6.77
CA GLU A 163 4.35 55.26 7.13
C GLU A 163 4.64 54.85 8.59
N PRO A 164 3.63 54.38 9.35
CA PRO A 164 3.82 53.88 10.70
C PRO A 164 4.68 52.60 10.72
N LEU A 165 5.52 52.47 11.75
CA LEU A 165 6.53 51.40 11.92
C LEU A 165 5.96 49.98 11.80
N ASP A 166 4.69 49.81 12.16
CA ASP A 166 3.98 48.52 12.19
C ASP A 166 3.84 47.88 10.79
N ILE A 167 3.71 48.69 9.73
CA ILE A 167 3.54 48.21 8.34
C ILE A 167 4.86 47.66 7.76
N LEU A 168 6.01 48.21 8.17
CA LEU A 168 7.33 47.77 7.70
C LEU A 168 7.76 46.42 8.28
N CYS A 169 7.18 46.00 9.41
CA CYS A 169 7.47 44.70 10.02
C CYS A 169 6.76 43.52 9.34
N GLU A 170 5.59 43.73 8.73
CA GLU A 170 4.81 42.66 8.08
C GLU A 170 5.33 42.32 6.67
N ILE A 171 5.90 43.29 5.94
CA ILE A 171 6.30 43.11 4.53
C ILE A 171 7.47 42.12 4.35
N LYS A 172 8.21 41.75 5.40
CA LYS A 172 9.36 40.83 5.31
C LYS A 172 9.05 39.37 5.62
N THR A 173 7.89 39.03 6.19
CA THR A 173 7.53 37.64 6.54
C THR A 173 6.88 36.88 5.39
N GLU A 174 6.28 37.56 4.40
CA GLU A 174 5.62 36.91 3.26
C GLU A 174 6.59 36.30 2.23
N ASN A 175 7.86 36.69 2.22
CA ASN A 175 8.84 36.22 1.23
C ASN A 175 9.55 34.90 1.59
N VAL A 176 9.20 34.22 2.69
CA VAL A 176 9.89 32.99 3.14
C VAL A 176 9.01 31.72 3.04
N LEU A 177 7.73 31.85 2.68
CA LEU A 177 6.81 30.70 2.57
C LEU A 177 6.63 30.14 1.14
N ASN A 178 7.31 30.71 0.14
CA ASN A 178 7.28 30.23 -1.24
C ASN A 178 8.67 29.78 -1.71
N HIS A 179 9.23 28.70 -1.13
CA HIS A 179 10.22 27.84 -1.80
C HIS A 179 10.42 26.51 -1.07
#